data_AF-A0A0N4TEQ9-F1
#
_entry.id   AF-A0A0N4TEQ9-F1
#
_cell.length_a   1.000
_cell.length_b   1.000
_cell.length_c   1.000
_cell.angle_alpha   90.00
_cell.angle_beta   90.00
_cell.angle_gamma   90.00
#
_symmetry.space_group_name_H-M   'P 1'
#
loop_
_entity.id
_entity.type
_entity.pdbx_description
1 polymer ?
#
loop_
_entity_poly.entity_id
_entity_poly.type
_entity_poly.pdbx_seq_one_letter_code
_entity_poly.pdbx_strand_id
1 'polypeptide(L)'
;MLIILGVSIASPLLAIIYLIAPKSSFGEFARRPFIKFLCHSASYFLLILANQRINYDLIFGTKSVSTIHKNDYDDDIDRKEVRGPPPTLVELAILTWVFGLVWVEIKQLWNEGLCDYCSDLWNILDFITNALYLCTVALRIVAYLQVEAEIRNPQMRHLGRRILRRDWDEWEPTLISECAFAT
;
A
#
# COMPACT_ATOMS: atom_id res chain seq x y z
N MET A 1 -3.19 12.16 22.84
CA MET A 1 -3.83 12.72 21.64
C MET A 1 -2.85 13.52 20.79
N LEU A 2 -2.33 14.68 21.24
CA LEU A 2 -1.40 15.50 20.44
C LEU A 2 -0.08 14.77 20.07
N ILE A 3 0.51 14.05 21.04
CA ILE A 3 1.76 13.28 20.83
C ILE A 3 1.55 12.15 19.80
N ILE A 4 0.37 11.52 19.83
CA ILE A 4 0.01 10.41 18.94
C ILE A 4 -0.08 10.92 17.49
N LEU A 5 -0.83 12.01 17.28
CA LEU A 5 -0.92 12.70 15.99
C LEU A 5 0.45 13.17 15.48
N GLY A 6 1.25 13.77 16.36
CA GLY A 6 2.59 14.25 16.00
C GLY A 6 3.52 13.13 15.54
N VAL A 7 3.54 11.99 16.24
CA VAL A 7 4.35 10.83 15.86
C VAL A 7 3.84 10.17 14.57
N SER A 8 2.52 10.08 14.37
CA SER A 8 1.94 9.56 13.13
C SER A 8 2.35 10.38 11.91
N ILE A 9 2.31 11.72 12.01
CA ILE A 9 2.74 12.62 10.93
C ILE A 9 4.27 12.57 10.72
N ALA A 10 5.03 12.45 11.80
CA ALA A 10 6.49 12.37 11.76
C ALA A 10 7.03 10.98 11.39
N SER A 11 6.18 9.97 11.23
CA SER A 11 6.55 8.59 10.87
C SER A 11 7.53 8.49 9.69
N PRO A 12 7.34 9.18 8.55
CA PRO A 12 8.34 9.26 7.48
C PRO A 12 9.69 9.81 7.89
N LEU A 13 9.71 10.84 8.72
CA LEU A 13 10.95 11.42 9.21
C LEU A 13 11.67 10.46 10.18
N LEU A 14 10.91 9.79 11.05
CA LEU A 14 11.44 8.82 12.03
C LEU A 14 12.06 7.61 11.33
N ALA A 15 11.45 7.11 10.26
CA ALA A 15 12.00 6.02 9.45
C ALA A 15 13.34 6.41 8.79
N ILE A 16 13.43 7.61 8.21
CA ILE A 16 14.67 8.13 7.60
C ILE A 16 15.77 8.33 8.65
N ILE A 17 15.44 8.91 9.81
CA ILE A 17 16.40 9.12 10.89
C ILE A 17 16.92 7.79 11.43
N TYR A 18 16.05 6.78 11.58
CA TYR A 18 16.46 5.44 11.98
C TYR A 18 17.40 4.80 10.96
N LEU A 19 17.17 5.01 9.67
CA LEU A 19 18.01 4.48 8.58
C LEU A 19 19.42 5.10 8.58
N ILE A 20 19.52 6.42 8.79
CA ILE A 20 20.80 7.15 8.72
C ILE A 20 21.57 7.07 10.05
N ALA A 21 20.89 7.18 11.18
CA ALA A 21 21.49 7.32 12.50
C ALA A 21 20.75 6.48 13.57
N PRO A 22 20.83 5.14 13.52
CA PRO A 22 20.07 4.24 14.40
C PRO A 22 20.44 4.40 15.88
N LYS A 23 21.66 4.85 16.20
CA LYS A 23 22.14 5.09 17.57
C LYS A 23 21.82 6.49 18.11
N SER A 24 21.12 7.33 17.35
CA SER A 24 20.67 8.64 17.83
C SER A 24 19.52 8.49 18.83
N SER A 25 19.30 9.50 19.68
CA SER A 25 18.17 9.54 20.63
C SER A 25 16.81 9.31 19.95
N PHE A 26 16.63 9.85 18.74
CA PHE A 26 15.45 9.61 17.91
C PHE A 26 15.38 8.18 17.34
N GLY A 27 16.52 7.56 17.01
CA GLY A 27 16.60 6.17 16.57
C GLY A 27 16.32 5.16 17.70
N GLU A 28 16.69 5.48 18.94
CA GLU A 28 16.27 4.71 20.13
C GLU A 28 14.79 4.91 20.45
N PHE A 29 14.27 6.13 20.28
CA PHE A 29 12.85 6.41 20.45
C PHE A 29 12.00 5.64 19.42
N ALA A 30 12.42 5.58 18.16
CA ALA A 30 11.74 4.84 17.09
C ALA A 30 11.72 3.32 17.32
N ARG A 31 12.69 2.77 18.07
CA ARG A 31 12.74 1.34 18.43
C ARG A 31 11.72 0.92 19.49
N ARG A 32 11.07 1.87 20.16
CA ARG A 32 10.09 1.53 21.19
C ARG A 32 8.87 0.86 20.54
N PRO A 33 8.37 -0.27 21.08
CA PRO A 33 7.31 -1.06 20.44
C PRO A 33 6.03 -0.25 20.19
N PHE A 34 5.66 0.65 21.12
CA PHE A 34 4.52 1.56 20.94
C PHE A 34 4.70 2.54 19.77
N ILE A 35 5.93 3.00 19.51
CA ILE A 35 6.22 3.96 18.43
C ILE A 35 6.19 3.25 17.07
N LYS A 36 6.68 2.02 17.00
CA LYS A 36 6.56 1.17 15.81
C LYS A 36 5.10 0.89 15.48
N PHE A 37 4.31 0.48 16.47
CA PHE A 37 2.86 0.30 16.33
C PHE A 37 2.18 1.56 15.77
N LEU A 38 2.57 2.74 16.27
CA LEU A 38 2.00 4.00 15.83
C LEU A 38 2.42 4.37 14.40
N CYS A 39 3.66 4.05 13.99
CA CYS A 39 4.14 4.21 12.62
C CYS A 39 3.43 3.27 11.66
N HIS A 40 3.23 2.01 12.06
CA HIS A 40 2.45 1.04 11.29
C HIS A 40 1.00 1.48 11.14
N SER A 41 0.37 1.93 12.23
CA SER A 41 -1.00 2.45 12.22
C SER A 41 -1.15 3.70 11.34
N ALA A 42 -0.17 4.61 11.38
CA ALA A 42 -0.14 5.81 10.55
C ALA A 42 0.04 5.46 9.06
N SER A 43 0.95 4.54 8.77
CA SER A 43 1.17 4.02 7.41
C SER A 43 -0.10 3.37 6.88
N TYR A 44 -0.73 2.50 7.67
CA TYR A 44 -2.00 1.86 7.35
C TYR A 44 -3.11 2.87 7.04
N PHE A 45 -3.23 3.92 7.86
CA PHE A 45 -4.20 4.97 7.65
C PHE A 45 -3.95 5.75 6.35
N LEU A 46 -2.69 6.06 6.03
CA LEU A 46 -2.32 6.69 4.75
C LEU A 46 -2.61 5.77 3.56
N LEU A 47 -2.39 4.47 3.71
CA LEU A 47 -2.74 3.48 2.70
C LEU A 47 -4.25 3.44 2.47
N ILE A 48 -5.06 3.44 3.52
CA ILE A 48 -6.52 3.51 3.42
C ILE A 48 -6.92 4.79 2.70
N LEU A 49 -6.36 5.95 3.05
CA LEU A 49 -6.67 7.22 2.41
C LEU A 49 -6.29 7.25 0.92
N ALA A 50 -5.21 6.58 0.54
CA ALA A 50 -4.82 6.45 -0.86
C ALA A 50 -5.69 5.45 -1.64
N ASN A 51 -6.19 4.41 -0.96
CA ASN A 51 -7.00 3.35 -1.55
C ASN A 51 -8.51 3.70 -1.55
N GLN A 52 -8.95 4.61 -0.67
CA GLN A 52 -10.15 5.40 -0.83
C GLN A 52 -9.96 6.14 -2.15
N ARG A 53 -10.74 5.78 -3.17
CA ARG A 53 -10.61 6.27 -4.55
C ARG A 53 -11.02 7.73 -4.67
N ILE A 54 -10.34 8.58 -3.93
CA ILE A 54 -10.51 10.01 -3.94
C ILE A 54 -9.92 10.46 -5.27
N ASN A 55 -10.75 11.11 -6.08
CA ASN A 55 -10.28 11.86 -7.24
C ASN A 55 -9.24 12.86 -6.75
N TYR A 56 -7.96 12.49 -6.83
CA TYR A 56 -6.83 13.34 -6.49
C TYR A 56 -6.81 14.58 -7.38
N ASP A 57 -7.48 14.55 -8.53
CA ASP A 57 -7.73 15.70 -9.40
C ASP A 57 -8.45 16.86 -8.67
N LEU A 58 -9.29 16.55 -7.67
CA LEU A 58 -9.97 17.56 -6.84
C LEU A 58 -9.06 18.16 -5.76
N ILE A 59 -8.08 17.40 -5.26
CA ILE A 59 -7.18 17.81 -4.17
C ILE A 59 -5.90 18.47 -4.69
N PHE A 60 -5.32 17.94 -5.77
CA PHE A 60 -4.12 18.48 -6.43
C PHE A 60 -4.43 19.57 -7.47
N GLY A 61 -5.70 19.99 -7.61
CA GLY A 61 -6.10 21.09 -8.48
C GLY A 61 -5.82 20.86 -9.97
N THR A 62 -5.55 19.63 -10.38
CA THR A 62 -5.28 19.31 -11.78
C THR A 62 -6.60 19.00 -12.46
N LYS A 63 -7.40 20.05 -12.69
CA LYS A 63 -8.36 20.01 -13.79
C LYS A 63 -7.53 19.96 -15.07
N SER A 64 -7.17 18.76 -15.50
CA SER A 64 -6.69 18.52 -16.85
C SER A 64 -7.77 19.02 -17.80
N VAL A 65 -7.53 20.19 -18.40
CA VAL A 65 -8.29 20.74 -19.53
C VAL A 65 -8.02 19.83 -20.73
N SER A 66 -8.58 18.62 -20.70
CA SER A 66 -8.39 17.63 -21.76
C SER A 66 -9.57 16.67 -21.89
N THR A 67 -10.80 17.16 -21.77
CA THR A 67 -11.99 16.37 -22.14
C THR A 67 -13.14 17.26 -22.61
N ILE A 68 -12.96 18.03 -23.68
CA ILE A 68 -14.10 18.64 -24.42
C ILE A 68 -14.69 17.66 -25.46
N HIS A 69 -14.08 16.49 -25.68
CA HIS A 69 -14.65 15.46 -26.56
C HIS A 69 -14.30 14.04 -26.07
N LYS A 70 -15.06 13.52 -25.11
CA LYS A 70 -15.10 12.06 -24.88
C LYS A 70 -16.50 11.68 -24.40
N ASN A 71 -17.08 10.72 -25.11
CA ASN A 71 -18.51 10.41 -25.08
C ASN A 71 -19.00 10.01 -23.69
N ASP A 72 -20.15 10.60 -23.34
CA ASP A 72 -20.84 10.67 -22.04
C ASP A 72 -21.49 9.34 -21.57
N TYR A 73 -20.98 8.19 -22.02
CA TYR A 73 -21.57 6.86 -21.74
C TYR A 73 -20.58 5.83 -21.18
N ASP A 74 -19.27 6.12 -21.10
CA ASP A 74 -18.23 5.16 -20.68
C ASP A 74 -17.47 5.63 -19.40
N ASP A 75 -17.90 6.73 -18.75
CA ASP A 75 -17.15 7.41 -17.67
C ASP A 75 -17.64 7.10 -16.24
N ASP A 76 -18.76 6.37 -16.09
CA ASP A 76 -19.43 6.15 -14.79
C ASP A 76 -19.22 4.73 -14.21
N ILE A 77 -18.29 3.94 -14.76
CA ILE A 77 -17.81 2.77 -14.02
C ILE A 77 -16.78 3.29 -13.02
N ASP A 78 -17.20 3.47 -11.76
CA ASP A 78 -16.32 3.83 -10.65
C ASP A 78 -15.08 2.95 -10.76
N ARG A 79 -13.88 3.52 -10.69
CA ARG A 79 -12.62 2.78 -10.81
C ARG A 79 -12.63 1.54 -9.91
N LYS A 80 -13.41 1.58 -8.80
CA LYS A 80 -13.76 0.48 -7.86
C LYS A 80 -14.24 -0.81 -8.51
N GLU A 81 -14.86 -0.70 -9.67
CA GLU A 81 -15.49 -1.79 -10.39
C GLU A 81 -14.59 -2.35 -11.51
N VAL A 82 -13.43 -1.74 -11.74
CA VAL A 82 -12.46 -2.13 -12.77
C VAL A 82 -11.38 -3.03 -12.19
N ARG A 83 -11.14 -4.17 -12.86
CA ARG A 83 -10.12 -5.16 -12.50
C ARG A 83 -8.71 -4.63 -12.82
N GLY A 84 -7.79 -4.74 -11.86
CA GLY A 84 -6.37 -4.40 -12.03
C GLY A 84 -6.11 -3.01 -12.63
N PRO A 85 -6.59 -1.90 -12.02
CA PRO A 85 -6.32 -0.56 -12.55
C PRO A 85 -4.80 -0.29 -12.56
N PRO A 86 -4.29 0.50 -13.53
CA PRO A 86 -2.88 0.83 -13.59
C PRO A 86 -2.43 1.57 -12.31
N PRO A 87 -1.19 1.34 -11.84
CA PRO A 87 -0.71 1.92 -10.60
C PRO A 87 -0.72 3.46 -10.67
N THR A 88 -1.31 4.09 -9.66
CA THR A 88 -1.29 5.54 -9.48
C THR A 88 0.05 6.02 -8.91
N LEU A 89 0.35 7.31 -9.06
CA LEU A 89 1.52 7.92 -8.41
C LEU A 89 1.48 7.74 -6.88
N VAL A 90 0.28 7.78 -6.29
CA VAL A 90 0.10 7.56 -4.85
C VAL A 90 0.41 6.11 -4.48
N GLU A 91 -0.09 5.13 -5.25
CA GLU A 91 0.25 3.72 -5.07
C GLU A 91 1.77 3.47 -5.24
N LEU A 92 2.44 4.15 -6.18
CA LEU A 92 3.90 4.03 -6.35
C LEU A 92 4.68 4.63 -5.17
N ALA A 93 4.22 5.76 -4.63
CA ALA A 93 4.80 6.35 -3.42
C ALA A 93 4.63 5.41 -2.22
N ILE A 94 3.49 4.75 -2.12
CA ILE A 94 3.18 3.71 -1.14
C ILE A 94 4.09 2.48 -1.28
N LEU A 95 4.31 2.00 -2.50
CA LEU A 95 5.22 0.88 -2.75
C LEU A 95 6.64 1.20 -2.29
N THR A 96 7.09 2.41 -2.61
CA THR A 96 8.39 2.93 -2.18
C THR A 96 8.47 3.01 -0.65
N TRP A 97 7.37 3.41 0.00
CA TRP A 97 7.25 3.49 1.45
C TRP A 97 7.29 2.12 2.14
N VAL A 98 6.47 1.16 1.68
CA VAL A 98 6.45 -0.22 2.21
C VAL A 98 7.82 -0.87 2.08
N PHE A 99 8.51 -0.66 0.96
CA PHE A 99 9.87 -1.15 0.77
C PHE A 99 10.84 -0.61 1.83
N GLY A 100 10.69 0.66 2.23
CA GLY A 100 11.45 1.26 3.32
C GLY A 100 11.18 0.60 4.68
N LEU A 101 9.92 0.29 5.00
CA LEU A 101 9.55 -0.41 6.24
C LEU A 101 10.14 -1.82 6.30
N VAL A 102 10.01 -2.58 5.20
CA VAL A 102 10.59 -3.93 5.08
C VAL A 102 12.11 -3.88 5.24
N TRP A 103 12.78 -2.92 4.60
CA TRP A 103 14.22 -2.75 4.72
C TRP A 103 14.67 -2.46 6.16
N VAL A 104 13.92 -1.61 6.88
CA VAL A 104 14.16 -1.29 8.29
C VAL A 104 14.05 -2.54 9.17
N GLU A 105 13.01 -3.35 9.00
CA GLU A 105 12.85 -4.60 9.75
C GLU A 105 13.94 -5.63 9.44
N ILE A 106 14.33 -5.78 8.16
CA ILE A 106 15.44 -6.67 7.78
C ILE A 106 16.74 -6.26 8.48
N LYS A 107 17.01 -4.96 8.55
CA LYS A 107 18.18 -4.42 9.24
C LYS A 107 18.11 -4.68 10.75
N GLN A 108 16.94 -4.58 11.36
CA GLN A 108 16.77 -4.88 12.77
C GLN A 108 17.00 -6.37 13.04
N LEU A 109 16.38 -7.25 12.27
CA LEU A 109 16.56 -8.70 12.36
C LEU A 109 18.04 -9.10 12.23
N TRP A 110 18.77 -8.46 11.30
CA TRP A 110 20.20 -8.70 11.13
C TRP A 110 21.05 -8.24 12.32
N ASN A 111 20.68 -7.14 12.98
CA ASN A 111 21.44 -6.57 14.08
C ASN A 111 21.15 -7.25 15.43
N GLU A 112 19.90 -7.65 15.68
CA GLU A 112 19.46 -8.28 16.93
C GLU A 112 19.69 -9.79 16.91
N GLY A 113 19.60 -10.42 15.72
CA GLY A 113 19.68 -11.87 15.58
C GLY A 113 18.31 -12.54 15.68
N LEU A 114 18.16 -13.69 15.01
CA LEU A 114 16.86 -14.34 14.79
C LEU A 114 16.17 -14.79 16.08
N CYS A 115 16.91 -15.41 17.01
CA CYS A 115 16.33 -15.94 18.25
C CYS A 115 15.83 -14.82 19.19
N ASP A 116 16.60 -13.75 19.33
CA ASP A 116 16.22 -12.61 20.17
C ASP A 116 15.06 -11.84 19.54
N TYR A 117 15.05 -11.70 18.21
CA TYR A 117 13.93 -11.10 17.47
C TYR A 117 12.62 -11.88 17.66
N CYS A 118 12.66 -13.22 17.49
CA CYS A 118 11.47 -14.07 17.65
C CYS A 118 11.00 -14.20 19.10
N SER A 119 11.82 -13.82 20.09
CA SER A 119 11.40 -13.83 21.49
C SER A 119 10.55 -12.61 21.86
N ASP A 120 10.61 -11.53 21.06
CA ASP A 120 9.78 -10.34 21.23
C ASP A 120 8.52 -10.42 20.35
N LEU A 121 7.36 -10.50 21.00
CA LEU A 121 6.06 -10.55 20.33
C LEU A 121 5.80 -9.29 19.46
N TRP A 122 6.35 -8.13 19.83
CA TRP A 122 6.18 -6.90 19.07
C TRP A 122 6.90 -6.96 17.73
N ASN A 123 8.12 -7.52 17.73
CA ASN A 123 8.87 -7.75 16.50
C ASN A 123 8.16 -8.77 15.59
N ILE A 124 7.54 -9.82 16.16
CA ILE A 124 6.70 -10.74 15.39
C ILE A 124 5.51 -10.01 14.76
N LEU A 125 4.86 -9.10 15.49
CA LEU A 125 3.74 -8.32 14.97
C LEU A 125 4.17 -7.39 13.83
N ASP A 126 5.31 -6.72 13.97
CA ASP A 126 5.92 -5.89 12.92
C ASP A 126 6.25 -6.73 11.67
N PHE A 127 6.80 -7.94 11.86
CA PHE A 127 7.08 -8.86 10.76
C PHE A 127 5.81 -9.30 10.02
N ILE A 128 4.77 -9.72 10.75
CA ILE A 128 3.49 -10.16 10.16
C ILE A 128 2.86 -9.01 9.37
N THR A 129 2.87 -7.79 9.93
CA THR A 129 2.26 -6.64 9.26
C THR A 129 3.01 -6.26 7.99
N ASN A 130 4.36 -6.26 8.02
CA ASN A 130 5.16 -6.06 6.81
C ASN A 130 4.96 -7.17 5.77
N ALA A 131 4.76 -8.42 6.21
CA ALA A 131 4.43 -9.53 5.31
C ALA A 131 3.04 -9.36 4.66
N LEU A 132 2.05 -8.86 5.39
CA LEU A 132 0.71 -8.54 4.84
C LEU A 132 0.78 -7.39 3.82
N TYR A 133 1.62 -6.37 4.06
CA TYR A 133 1.89 -5.34 3.06
C TYR A 133 2.51 -5.92 1.79
N LEU A 134 3.55 -6.75 1.92
CA LEU A 134 4.18 -7.43 0.77
C LEU A 134 3.21 -8.32 0.01
N CYS A 135 2.36 -9.07 0.73
CA CYS A 135 1.31 -9.91 0.15
C CYS A 135 0.33 -9.08 -0.68
N THR A 136 -0.16 -7.97 -0.12
CA THR A 136 -1.06 -7.04 -0.81
C THR A 136 -0.45 -6.51 -2.10
N VAL A 137 0.81 -6.07 -2.03
CA VAL A 137 1.56 -5.57 -3.19
C VAL A 137 1.75 -6.65 -4.25
N ALA A 138 2.16 -7.86 -3.85
CA ALA A 138 2.34 -8.98 -4.76
C ALA A 138 1.04 -9.33 -5.48
N LEU A 139 -0.08 -9.42 -4.76
CA LEU A 139 -1.39 -9.71 -5.33
C LEU A 139 -1.87 -8.62 -6.29
N ARG A 140 -1.58 -7.34 -6.00
CA ARG A 140 -1.87 -6.21 -6.91
C ARG A 140 -1.06 -6.30 -8.20
N ILE A 141 0.22 -6.67 -8.12
CA ILE A 141 1.06 -6.89 -9.29
C ILE A 141 0.53 -8.07 -10.11
N VAL A 142 0.18 -9.18 -9.46
CA VAL A 142 -0.42 -10.35 -10.12
C VAL A 142 -1.73 -9.98 -10.82
N ALA A 143 -2.62 -9.25 -10.15
CA ALA A 143 -3.87 -8.76 -10.73
C ALA A 143 -3.63 -7.93 -12.00
N TYR A 144 -2.66 -7.02 -11.95
CA TYR A 144 -2.30 -6.17 -13.09
C TYR A 144 -1.74 -7.01 -14.25
N LEU A 145 -0.80 -7.92 -13.98
CA LEU A 145 -0.19 -8.78 -15.01
C LEU A 145 -1.22 -9.72 -15.65
N GLN A 146 -2.14 -10.28 -14.86
CA GLN A 146 -3.20 -11.15 -15.35
C GLN A 146 -4.13 -10.41 -16.31
N VAL A 147 -4.59 -9.22 -15.92
CA VAL A 147 -5.42 -8.36 -16.78
C VAL A 147 -4.70 -7.97 -18.07
N GLU A 148 -3.41 -7.63 -17.98
CA GLU A 148 -2.62 -7.27 -19.17
C GLU A 148 -2.42 -8.46 -20.12
N ALA A 149 -2.24 -9.67 -19.57
CA ALA A 149 -2.17 -10.90 -20.35
C ALA A 149 -3.50 -11.23 -21.05
N GLU A 150 -4.64 -11.03 -20.37
CA GLU A 150 -5.98 -11.21 -20.95
C GLU A 150 -6.28 -10.22 -22.08
N ILE A 151 -5.87 -8.96 -21.92
CA ILE A 151 -6.03 -7.92 -22.96
C ILE A 151 -5.20 -8.23 -24.20
N ARG A 152 -4.02 -8.84 -24.02
CA ARG A 152 -3.14 -9.25 -25.12
C ARG A 152 -3.73 -10.40 -25.96
N ASN A 153 -4.59 -11.23 -25.37
CA ASN A 153 -5.27 -12.31 -26.07
C ASN A 153 -6.47 -11.79 -26.91
N PRO A 154 -6.46 -11.94 -28.25
CA PRO A 154 -7.51 -11.38 -29.11
C PRO A 154 -8.92 -11.87 -28.80
N GLN A 155 -9.05 -13.11 -28.29
CA GLN A 155 -10.33 -13.72 -27.94
C GLN A 155 -10.90 -13.22 -26.60
N MET A 156 -10.06 -12.85 -25.63
CA MET A 156 -10.48 -12.44 -24.27
C MET A 156 -10.44 -10.92 -24.05
N ARG A 157 -10.05 -10.15 -25.08
CA ARG A 157 -9.90 -8.68 -25.02
C ARG A 157 -11.16 -7.94 -24.58
N HIS A 158 -12.35 -8.53 -24.77
CA HIS A 158 -13.63 -7.96 -24.37
C HIS A 158 -13.94 -8.14 -22.87
N LEU A 159 -13.27 -9.07 -22.18
CA LEU A 159 -13.46 -9.37 -20.76
C LEU A 159 -12.46 -8.60 -19.86
N GLY A 160 -11.21 -8.40 -20.29
CA GLY A 160 -10.11 -8.04 -19.38
C GLY A 160 -10.37 -6.96 -18.31
N ARG A 161 -10.79 -5.74 -18.69
CA ARG A 161 -10.99 -4.61 -17.75
C ARG A 161 -12.45 -4.19 -17.53
N ARG A 162 -13.40 -4.77 -18.27
CA ARG A 162 -14.80 -4.30 -18.32
C ARG A 162 -15.78 -5.20 -17.56
N ILE A 163 -15.31 -6.29 -16.95
CA ILE A 163 -16.16 -7.13 -16.09
C ILE A 163 -16.49 -6.37 -14.81
N LEU A 164 -17.79 -6.23 -14.52
CA LEU A 164 -18.29 -5.63 -13.29
C LEU A 164 -17.89 -6.48 -12.08
N ARG A 165 -17.63 -5.83 -10.95
CA ARG A 165 -17.18 -6.48 -9.70
C ARG A 165 -18.04 -7.66 -9.23
N ARG A 166 -19.34 -7.66 -9.53
CA ARG A 166 -20.26 -8.77 -9.18
C ARG A 166 -19.99 -10.07 -9.94
N ASP A 167 -19.35 -9.97 -11.10
CA ASP A 167 -19.10 -11.08 -12.02
C ASP A 167 -17.62 -11.54 -11.94
N TRP A 168 -16.91 -11.08 -10.91
CA TRP A 168 -15.53 -11.47 -10.61
C TRP A 168 -15.50 -12.88 -10.02
N ASP A 169 -14.44 -13.63 -10.34
CA ASP A 169 -14.17 -14.91 -9.69
C ASP A 169 -13.96 -14.70 -8.17
N GLU A 170 -14.35 -15.67 -7.37
CA GLU A 170 -14.19 -15.64 -5.91
C GLU A 170 -12.70 -15.55 -5.52
N TRP A 171 -11.81 -16.07 -6.37
CA TRP A 171 -10.36 -16.09 -6.17
C TRP A 171 -9.62 -14.96 -6.90
N GLU A 172 -10.33 -13.89 -7.28
CA GLU A 172 -9.70 -12.75 -7.94
C GLU A 172 -8.55 -12.16 -7.11
N PRO A 173 -7.33 -12.03 -7.66
CA PRO A 173 -6.19 -11.48 -6.91
C PRO A 173 -6.45 -10.06 -6.40
N THR A 174 -7.31 -9.29 -7.08
CA THR A 174 -7.74 -7.96 -6.60
C THR A 174 -8.54 -8.06 -5.31
N LEU A 175 -9.49 -8.99 -5.19
CA LEU A 175 -10.28 -9.20 -3.97
C LEU A 175 -9.41 -9.70 -2.82
N ILE A 176 -8.55 -10.69 -3.10
CA ILE A 176 -7.63 -11.23 -2.10
C ILE A 176 -6.69 -10.13 -1.60
N SER A 177 -6.23 -9.23 -2.49
CA SER A 177 -5.40 -8.08 -2.09
C SER A 177 -6.16 -7.10 -1.19
N GLU A 178 -7.45 -6.87 -1.43
CA GLU A 178 -8.28 -6.02 -0.59
C GLU A 178 -8.50 -6.65 0.80
N CYS A 179 -8.69 -7.97 0.87
CA CYS A 179 -8.79 -8.69 2.14
C CYS A 179 -7.47 -8.70 2.92
N ALA A 180 -6.35 -9.01 2.26
CA ALA A 180 -5.02 -8.98 2.86
C ALA A 180 -4.66 -7.57 3.35
N PHE A 181 -5.11 -6.54 2.63
CA PHE A 181 -4.97 -5.15 3.04
C PHE A 181 -5.85 -4.77 4.22
N ALA A 182 -7.01 -5.39 4.41
CA ALA A 182 -7.95 -5.06 5.49
C ALA A 182 -7.65 -5.76 6.82
N THR A 183 -6.70 -6.70 6.82
CA THR A 183 -6.31 -7.55 7.97
C THR A 183 -5.25 -6.85 8.82
#